data_AF-A0A0R0F9U0-F1
#
_entry.id   AF-A0A0R0F9U0-F1
#
_cell.length_a   1.000
_cell.length_b   1.000
_cell.length_c   1.000
_cell.angle_alpha   90.00
_cell.angle_beta   90.00
_cell.angle_gamma   90.00
#
_symmetry.space_group_name_H-M   'P 1'
#
loop_
_entity.id
_entity.type
_entity.pdbx_description
1 polymer ?
#
loop_
_entity_poly.entity_id
_entity_poly.type
_entity_poly.pdbx_seq_one_letter_code
_entity_poly.pdbx_strand_id
1 'polypeptide(L)'
;MVQNPVLPRHIAAQYSPGIFSLNSNGLIQKGFRRQRNFVTRNKVTVIRAVAIPVQPAPVESAEYRKQLAEDYGFRQIGESLPDDVTLKDVINSLPKEVFEIDDVKAWKSVLISVTSCALGIFLISKAPWYLLPLVWAWTGTAITGFFVIGHDCAHKSFSSNKLVEDIVGTLAFMPLIYPYEPWRFKHDRHHAKTNMLKTTCIMHCTRHNGNIHVMDKILLFLYHGLFTRSKQTYT
;
A
#
# COMPACT_ATOMS: atom_id res chain seq x y z
N MET A 1 7.26 -0.34 -47.50
CA MET A 1 6.13 -1.22 -47.14
C MET A 1 5.66 -0.82 -45.77
N VAL A 2 4.48 -0.20 -45.68
CA VAL A 2 3.88 0.33 -44.45
C VAL A 2 2.79 -0.66 -44.01
N GLN A 3 2.90 -1.21 -42.80
CA GLN A 3 1.84 -2.05 -42.21
C GLN A 3 1.05 -1.22 -41.19
N ASN A 4 -0.25 -1.04 -41.46
CA ASN A 4 -1.21 -0.47 -40.52
C ASN A 4 -1.73 -1.57 -39.56
N PRO A 5 -1.98 -1.26 -38.27
CA PRO A 5 -2.46 -2.25 -37.31
C PRO A 5 -3.98 -2.48 -37.40
N VAL A 6 -4.37 -3.73 -37.13
CA VAL A 6 -5.73 -4.29 -37.16
C VAL A 6 -6.49 -3.97 -35.86
N LEU A 7 -7.73 -3.52 -36.00
CA LEU A 7 -8.70 -3.22 -34.93
C LEU A 7 -9.21 -4.51 -34.22
N PRO A 8 -9.28 -4.59 -32.87
CA PRO A 8 -9.93 -5.71 -32.20
C PRO A 8 -11.43 -5.47 -31.95
N ARG A 9 -12.23 -6.49 -32.25
CA ARG A 9 -13.68 -6.59 -31.99
C ARG A 9 -14.01 -6.60 -30.50
N HIS A 10 -15.07 -5.87 -30.15
CA HIS A 10 -15.71 -5.85 -28.82
C HIS A 10 -16.32 -7.22 -28.47
N ILE A 11 -15.94 -7.79 -27.32
CA ILE A 11 -16.65 -8.90 -26.66
C ILE A 11 -17.22 -8.37 -25.35
N ALA A 12 -18.54 -8.42 -25.20
CA ALA A 12 -19.25 -8.01 -24.00
C ALA A 12 -19.13 -9.10 -22.92
N ALA A 13 -18.60 -8.75 -21.75
CA ALA A 13 -18.72 -9.54 -20.53
C ALA A 13 -19.82 -8.96 -19.66
N GLN A 14 -20.86 -9.75 -19.40
CA GLN A 14 -21.92 -9.46 -18.45
C GLN A 14 -21.35 -9.48 -17.02
N TYR A 15 -21.54 -8.39 -16.26
CA TYR A 15 -21.36 -8.39 -14.80
C TYR A 15 -22.51 -7.62 -14.14
N SER A 16 -23.23 -8.30 -13.26
CA SER A 16 -24.40 -7.81 -12.53
C SER A 16 -23.94 -7.10 -11.23
N PRO A 17 -24.29 -5.83 -10.98
CA PRO A 17 -23.97 -5.18 -9.70
C PRO A 17 -25.15 -5.28 -8.72
N GLY A 18 -24.89 -5.83 -7.54
CA GLY A 18 -25.83 -5.92 -6.42
C GLY A 18 -26.27 -4.56 -5.88
N ILE A 19 -27.53 -4.48 -5.48
CA ILE A 19 -28.21 -3.28 -4.99
C ILE A 19 -27.94 -3.10 -3.49
N PHE A 20 -27.43 -1.94 -3.08
CA PHE A 20 -27.43 -1.48 -1.69
C PHE A 20 -28.20 -0.15 -1.60
N SER A 21 -29.25 -0.09 -0.77
CA SER A 21 -30.04 1.12 -0.50
C SER A 21 -29.80 1.58 0.93
N LEU A 22 -29.42 2.84 1.14
CA LEU A 22 -29.27 3.45 2.46
C LEU A 22 -30.23 4.64 2.56
N ASN A 23 -31.21 4.52 3.46
CA ASN A 23 -32.23 5.55 3.71
C ASN A 23 -31.67 6.63 4.64
N SER A 24 -31.70 7.88 4.18
CA SER A 24 -31.34 9.07 4.95
C SER A 24 -32.53 9.48 5.81
N ASN A 25 -32.62 8.94 7.02
CA ASN A 25 -33.31 9.56 8.15
C ASN A 25 -32.76 8.94 9.42
N GLY A 26 -31.84 9.68 10.06
CA GLY A 26 -31.28 9.31 11.35
C GLY A 26 -32.38 9.28 12.40
N LEU A 27 -32.61 8.11 12.97
CA LEU A 27 -33.07 7.91 14.35
C LEU A 27 -32.89 6.43 14.68
N ILE A 28 -31.99 6.16 15.63
CA ILE A 28 -31.79 4.84 16.23
C ILE A 28 -33.05 4.52 17.04
N GLN A 29 -33.81 3.49 16.63
CA GLN A 29 -34.80 2.87 17.50
C GLN A 29 -34.63 1.35 17.54
N LYS A 30 -34.36 0.89 18.75
CA LYS A 30 -34.10 -0.47 19.22
C LYS A 30 -35.42 -1.24 19.25
N GLY A 31 -35.56 -2.35 18.52
CA GLY A 31 -36.77 -3.18 18.61
C GLY A 31 -36.89 -4.28 17.56
N PHE A 32 -36.50 -5.49 17.95
CA PHE A 32 -36.76 -6.73 17.20
C PHE A 32 -38.26 -7.01 17.11
N ARG A 33 -38.85 -7.05 15.90
CA ARG A 33 -39.94 -7.99 15.56
C ARG A 33 -40.18 -8.08 14.05
N ARG A 34 -40.05 -9.30 13.55
CA ARG A 34 -40.45 -9.73 12.20
C ARG A 34 -41.93 -9.42 11.97
N GLN A 35 -42.23 -8.58 10.98
CA GLN A 35 -43.48 -8.64 10.24
C GLN A 35 -43.19 -8.54 8.75
N ARG A 36 -43.55 -9.60 8.02
CA ARG A 36 -43.68 -9.60 6.56
C ARG A 36 -44.82 -8.65 6.22
N ASN A 37 -44.55 -7.55 5.52
CA ASN A 37 -45.58 -6.79 4.83
C ASN A 37 -45.02 -6.23 3.52
N PHE A 38 -45.88 -6.29 2.52
CA PHE A 38 -45.67 -5.96 1.11
C PHE A 38 -44.95 -4.61 0.92
N VAL A 39 -43.86 -4.62 0.16
CA VAL A 39 -43.18 -3.40 -0.28
C VAL A 39 -43.89 -2.87 -1.52
N THR A 40 -44.61 -1.77 -1.34
CA THR A 40 -45.08 -0.91 -2.43
C THR A 40 -43.87 -0.37 -3.21
N ARG A 41 -43.97 -0.46 -4.53
CA ARG A 41 -42.93 -0.11 -5.51
C ARG A 41 -42.74 1.41 -5.54
N ASN A 42 -41.93 1.95 -4.64
CA ASN A 42 -41.55 3.36 -4.68
C ASN A 42 -40.70 3.65 -5.93
N LYS A 43 -41.05 4.71 -6.64
CA LYS A 43 -40.36 5.21 -7.83
C LYS A 43 -38.86 5.41 -7.51
N VAL A 44 -38.00 4.65 -8.17
CA VAL A 44 -36.55 4.84 -8.12
C VAL A 44 -36.21 5.98 -9.08
N THR A 45 -35.83 7.13 -8.53
CA THR A 45 -35.24 8.23 -9.31
C THR A 45 -33.82 7.83 -9.68
N VAL A 46 -33.56 7.56 -10.95
CA VAL A 46 -32.22 7.31 -11.48
C VAL A 46 -31.48 8.64 -11.54
N ILE A 47 -30.56 8.88 -10.60
CA ILE A 47 -29.59 9.96 -10.74
C ILE A 47 -28.57 9.51 -11.78
N ARG A 48 -28.67 10.04 -13.00
CA ARG A 48 -27.61 9.90 -14.01
C ARG A 48 -26.36 10.56 -13.44
N ALA A 49 -25.32 9.77 -13.18
CA ALA A 49 -23.98 10.30 -12.96
C ALA A 49 -23.55 11.02 -14.25
N VAL A 50 -23.60 12.34 -14.23
CA VAL A 50 -23.00 13.16 -15.29
C VAL A 50 -21.49 13.11 -15.06
N ALA A 51 -20.78 12.48 -15.98
CA ALA A 51 -19.33 12.61 -16.04
C ALA A 51 -19.03 14.08 -16.38
N ILE A 52 -18.69 14.89 -15.37
CA ILE A 52 -18.16 16.22 -15.59
C ILE A 52 -16.85 15.99 -16.36
N PRO A 53 -16.68 16.55 -17.57
CA PRO A 53 -15.40 16.47 -18.27
C PRO A 53 -14.34 17.03 -17.31
N VAL A 54 -13.42 16.15 -16.90
CA VAL A 54 -12.21 16.57 -16.18
C VAL A 54 -11.52 17.53 -17.13
N GLN A 55 -11.37 18.79 -16.71
CA GLN A 55 -10.58 19.76 -17.47
C GLN A 55 -9.26 19.05 -17.82
N PRO A 56 -8.85 19.02 -19.11
CA PRO A 56 -7.58 18.44 -19.47
C PRO A 56 -6.55 19.06 -18.53
N ALA A 57 -5.76 18.21 -17.86
CA ALA A 57 -4.68 18.71 -17.01
C ALA A 57 -3.94 19.76 -17.83
N PRO A 58 -3.64 20.95 -17.28
CA PRO A 58 -2.92 21.97 -18.03
C PRO A 58 -1.74 21.25 -18.67
N VAL A 59 -1.67 21.31 -20.01
CA VAL A 59 -0.59 20.71 -20.81
C VAL A 59 0.66 20.93 -20.00
N GLU A 60 1.37 19.86 -19.62
CA GLU A 60 2.46 19.83 -18.64
C GLU A 60 3.62 20.73 -19.06
N SER A 61 3.37 22.04 -19.13
CA SER A 61 4.32 23.04 -19.55
C SER A 61 5.40 23.07 -18.48
N ALA A 62 6.63 23.31 -18.92
CA ALA A 62 7.76 23.41 -18.00
C ALA A 62 7.49 24.47 -16.90
N GLU A 63 6.74 25.54 -17.23
CA GLU A 63 6.34 26.57 -16.27
C GLU A 63 5.34 26.05 -15.23
N TYR A 64 4.32 25.29 -15.64
CA TYR A 64 3.37 24.69 -14.70
C TYR A 64 4.08 23.71 -13.75
N ARG A 65 4.99 22.89 -14.28
CA ARG A 65 5.82 22.01 -13.45
C ARG A 65 6.69 22.81 -12.47
N LYS A 66 7.19 23.97 -12.88
CA LYS A 66 8.00 24.86 -12.02
C LYS A 66 7.22 25.52 -10.92
N GLN A 67 6.05 26.07 -11.23
CA GLN A 67 5.13 26.58 -10.22
C GLN A 67 4.74 25.49 -9.21
N LEU A 68 4.40 24.30 -9.71
CA LEU A 68 4.06 23.17 -8.86
C LEU A 68 5.24 22.75 -7.96
N ALA A 69 6.46 22.72 -8.51
CA ALA A 69 7.66 22.42 -7.76
C ALA A 69 7.94 23.45 -6.66
N GLU A 70 7.80 24.75 -6.97
CA GLU A 70 7.95 25.85 -6.01
C GLU A 70 6.88 25.78 -4.90
N ASP A 71 5.62 25.53 -5.27
CA ASP A 71 4.51 25.35 -4.32
C ASP A 71 4.73 24.17 -3.37
N TYR A 72 5.35 23.08 -3.85
CA TYR A 72 5.72 21.93 -3.01
C TYR A 72 7.09 22.08 -2.31
N GLY A 73 7.81 23.19 -2.51
CA GLY A 73 9.09 23.49 -1.85
C GLY A 73 10.33 22.83 -2.49
N PHE A 74 10.22 22.33 -3.73
CA PHE A 74 11.36 21.82 -4.51
C PHE A 74 12.09 22.98 -5.20
N ARG A 75 13.42 23.07 -5.01
CA ARG A 75 14.26 24.11 -5.67
C ARG A 75 14.75 23.72 -7.06
N GLN A 76 14.70 22.44 -7.39
CA GLN A 76 15.18 21.90 -8.65
C GLN A 76 14.16 20.86 -9.14
N ILE A 77 13.74 21.02 -10.39
CA ILE A 77 12.96 20.02 -11.11
C ILE A 77 13.97 19.16 -11.85
N GLY A 78 13.92 17.83 -11.67
CA GLY A 78 14.68 16.93 -12.51
C GLY A 78 14.30 17.13 -13.97
N GLU A 79 15.29 17.17 -14.86
CA GLU A 79 15.02 17.21 -16.30
C GLU A 79 14.09 16.04 -16.66
N SER A 80 13.14 16.27 -17.57
CA SER A 80 12.34 15.17 -18.12
C SER A 80 13.29 14.16 -18.73
N LEU A 81 13.10 12.87 -18.41
CA LEU A 81 13.87 11.81 -19.07
C LEU A 81 13.76 12.01 -20.59
N PRO A 82 14.88 12.00 -21.32
CA PRO A 82 14.85 11.98 -22.78
C PRO A 82 13.95 10.84 -23.28
N ASP A 83 13.10 11.09 -24.27
CA ASP A 83 12.12 10.12 -24.77
C ASP A 83 12.79 8.85 -25.37
N ASP A 84 14.10 8.90 -25.65
CA ASP A 84 14.91 7.78 -26.11
C ASP A 84 15.37 6.84 -24.99
N VAL A 85 15.29 7.24 -23.72
CA VAL A 85 15.70 6.39 -22.58
C VAL A 85 14.52 5.55 -22.10
N THR A 86 14.59 4.24 -22.35
CA THR A 86 13.59 3.29 -21.85
C THR A 86 14.01 2.71 -20.49
N LEU A 87 13.04 2.22 -19.70
CA LEU A 87 13.32 1.48 -18.46
C LEU A 87 14.27 0.30 -18.70
N LYS A 88 14.27 -0.30 -19.89
CA LYS A 88 15.16 -1.39 -20.26
C LYS A 88 16.61 -0.93 -20.34
N ASP A 89 16.87 0.27 -20.84
CA ASP A 89 18.22 0.82 -20.93
C ASP A 89 18.79 1.09 -19.53
N VAL A 90 17.95 1.59 -18.62
CA VAL A 90 18.29 1.74 -17.20
C VAL A 90 18.59 0.38 -16.56
N ILE A 91 17.75 -0.63 -16.77
CA ILE A 91 17.97 -1.98 -16.25
C ILE A 91 19.25 -2.60 -16.82
N ASN A 92 19.53 -2.43 -18.11
CA ASN A 92 20.73 -2.94 -18.77
C ASN A 92 22.01 -2.22 -18.33
N SER A 93 21.91 -0.99 -17.83
CA SER A 93 23.05 -0.25 -17.26
C SER A 93 23.49 -0.78 -15.90
N LEU A 94 22.64 -1.54 -15.22
CA LEU A 94 22.94 -2.13 -13.92
C LEU A 94 23.70 -3.46 -14.08
N PRO A 95 24.71 -3.74 -13.24
CA PRO A 95 25.41 -5.03 -13.24
C PRO A 95 24.43 -6.19 -13.04
N LYS A 96 24.57 -7.29 -13.79
CA LYS A 96 23.59 -8.41 -13.75
C LYS A 96 23.52 -9.09 -12.38
N GLU A 97 24.60 -9.00 -11.62
CA GLU A 97 24.77 -9.56 -10.29
C GLU A 97 23.75 -8.98 -9.30
N VAL A 98 23.21 -7.76 -9.54
CA VAL A 98 22.19 -7.16 -8.66
C VAL A 98 20.81 -7.81 -8.82
N PHE A 99 20.60 -8.57 -9.90
CA PHE A 99 19.37 -9.30 -10.17
C PHE A 99 19.47 -10.79 -9.78
N GLU A 100 20.65 -11.27 -9.39
CA GLU A 100 20.85 -12.63 -8.92
C GLU A 100 20.45 -12.74 -7.44
N ILE A 101 19.50 -13.62 -7.13
CA ILE A 101 19.04 -13.85 -5.77
C ILE A 101 20.03 -14.76 -5.06
N ASP A 102 20.63 -14.26 -3.98
CA ASP A 102 21.47 -15.04 -3.08
C ASP A 102 20.61 -15.63 -1.94
N ASP A 103 20.17 -16.87 -2.14
CA ASP A 103 19.36 -17.61 -1.15
C ASP A 103 20.09 -17.72 0.21
N VAL A 104 21.42 -17.84 0.24
CA VAL A 104 22.18 -17.95 1.50
C VAL A 104 22.10 -16.65 2.28
N LYS A 105 22.25 -15.51 1.60
CA LYS A 105 22.09 -14.19 2.19
C LYS A 105 20.65 -13.96 2.69
N ALA A 106 19.66 -14.41 1.92
CA ALA A 106 18.25 -14.33 2.29
C ALA A 106 17.94 -15.17 3.55
N TRP A 107 18.36 -16.44 3.60
CA TRP A 107 18.17 -17.28 4.77
C TRP A 107 18.97 -16.82 6.00
N LYS A 108 20.14 -16.23 5.78
CA LYS A 108 20.92 -15.60 6.86
C LYS A 108 20.17 -14.43 7.50
N SER A 109 19.46 -13.60 6.72
CA SER A 109 18.66 -12.50 7.28
C SER A 109 17.49 -13.01 8.12
N VAL A 110 16.85 -14.10 7.69
CA VAL A 110 15.81 -14.81 8.46
C VAL A 110 16.38 -15.34 9.77
N LEU A 111 17.51 -16.06 9.72
CA LEU A 111 18.14 -16.61 10.90
C LEU A 111 18.53 -15.52 11.91
N ILE A 112 19.11 -14.41 11.44
CA ILE A 112 19.46 -13.26 12.29
C ILE A 112 18.21 -12.67 12.93
N SER A 113 17.12 -12.49 12.17
CA SER A 113 15.89 -11.90 12.70
C SER A 113 15.21 -12.79 13.73
N VAL A 114 15.13 -14.11 13.47
CA VAL A 114 14.57 -15.10 14.40
C VAL A 114 15.39 -15.20 15.68
N THR A 115 16.71 -15.33 15.56
CA THR A 115 17.61 -15.42 16.72
C THR A 115 17.62 -14.12 17.53
N SER A 116 17.65 -12.95 16.87
CA SER A 116 17.61 -11.65 17.55
C SER A 116 16.30 -11.41 18.27
N CYS A 117 15.17 -11.85 17.70
CA CYS A 117 13.85 -11.74 18.32
C CYS A 117 13.70 -12.72 19.50
N ALA A 118 14.11 -13.98 19.34
CA ALA A 118 14.12 -14.96 20.44
C ALA A 118 15.01 -14.48 21.60
N LEU A 119 16.19 -13.92 21.29
CA LEU A 119 17.08 -13.31 22.27
C LEU A 119 16.43 -12.08 22.92
N GLY A 120 15.76 -11.23 22.15
CA GLY A 120 15.02 -10.07 22.67
C GLY A 120 13.94 -10.49 23.67
N ILE A 121 13.08 -11.45 23.31
CA ILE A 121 12.02 -11.98 24.18
C ILE A 121 12.62 -12.62 25.46
N PHE A 122 13.70 -13.38 25.31
CA PHE A 122 14.42 -13.98 26.44
C PHE A 122 14.98 -12.90 27.38
N LEU A 123 15.61 -11.86 26.83
CA LEU A 123 16.14 -10.74 27.59
C LEU A 123 15.02 -9.95 28.29
N ILE A 124 13.87 -9.72 27.65
CA ILE A 124 12.73 -9.06 28.31
C ILE A 124 12.30 -9.83 29.56
N SER A 125 12.38 -11.16 29.52
CA SER A 125 11.96 -12.03 30.63
C SER A 125 12.97 -12.09 31.79
N LYS A 126 14.25 -11.77 31.55
CA LYS A 126 15.34 -11.90 32.54
C LYS A 126 16.03 -10.58 32.90
N ALA A 127 15.86 -9.54 32.11
CA ALA A 127 16.57 -8.29 32.29
C ALA A 127 16.06 -7.51 33.51
N PRO A 128 16.96 -6.90 34.31
CA PRO A 128 16.57 -5.97 35.36
C PRO A 128 15.94 -4.71 34.75
N TRP A 129 15.11 -4.04 35.54
CA TRP A 129 14.26 -2.92 35.09
C TRP A 129 15.03 -1.80 34.34
N TYR A 130 16.29 -1.56 34.69
CA TYR A 130 17.12 -0.52 34.08
C TYR A 130 17.65 -0.87 32.68
N LEU A 131 17.68 -2.15 32.29
CA LEU A 131 18.05 -2.58 30.93
C LEU A 131 16.84 -2.71 29.99
N LEU A 132 15.61 -2.65 30.53
CA LEU A 132 14.40 -2.81 29.72
C LEU A 132 14.32 -1.86 28.52
N PRO A 133 14.67 -0.55 28.61
CA PRO A 133 14.62 0.33 27.45
C PRO A 133 15.53 -0.12 26.30
N LEU A 134 16.73 -0.61 26.62
CA LEU A 134 17.68 -1.13 25.63
C LEU A 134 17.18 -2.43 25.00
N VAL A 135 16.63 -3.32 25.83
CA VAL A 135 16.06 -4.58 25.36
C VAL A 135 14.81 -4.35 24.52
N TRP A 136 13.98 -3.36 24.83
CA TRP A 136 12.84 -2.95 24.00
C TRP A 136 13.28 -2.38 22.67
N ALA A 137 14.31 -1.52 22.65
CA ALA A 137 14.88 -1.00 21.41
C ALA A 137 15.44 -2.14 20.53
N TRP A 138 16.16 -3.10 21.14
CA TRP A 138 16.65 -4.30 20.45
C TRP A 138 15.51 -5.14 19.89
N THR A 139 14.52 -5.46 20.72
CA THR A 139 13.38 -6.32 20.32
C THR A 139 12.54 -5.64 19.24
N GLY A 140 12.30 -4.32 19.35
CA GLY A 140 11.62 -3.54 18.32
C GLY A 140 12.37 -3.54 16.98
N THR A 141 13.70 -3.46 17.03
CA THR A 141 14.56 -3.58 15.84
C THR A 141 14.47 -4.98 15.24
N ALA A 142 14.51 -6.04 16.06
CA ALA A 142 14.35 -7.41 15.60
C ALA A 142 12.97 -7.67 14.95
N ILE A 143 11.90 -7.11 15.51
CA ILE A 143 10.53 -7.16 14.93
C ILE A 143 10.48 -6.42 13.59
N THR A 144 11.17 -5.28 13.48
CA THR A 144 11.29 -4.55 12.22
C THR A 144 12.06 -5.37 11.17
N GLY A 145 13.02 -6.18 11.59
CA GLY A 145 13.70 -7.15 10.70
C GLY A 145 12.72 -8.10 10.00
N PHE A 146 11.69 -8.59 10.70
CA PHE A 146 10.65 -9.40 10.07
C PHE A 146 9.82 -8.61 9.04
N PHE A 147 9.55 -7.33 9.30
CA PHE A 147 8.85 -6.48 8.33
C PHE A 147 9.68 -6.32 7.05
N VAL A 148 11.00 -6.12 7.18
CA VAL A 148 11.91 -6.04 6.03
C VAL A 148 11.93 -7.35 5.24
N ILE A 149 12.03 -8.50 5.91
CA ILE A 149 12.00 -9.82 5.24
C ILE A 149 10.70 -10.00 4.45
N GLY A 150 9.54 -9.76 5.08
CA GLY A 150 8.27 -9.89 4.36
C GLY A 150 8.09 -8.83 3.28
N HIS A 151 8.66 -7.64 3.44
CA HIS A 151 8.72 -6.63 2.38
C HIS A 151 9.53 -7.11 1.16
N ASP A 152 10.64 -7.78 1.39
CA ASP A 152 11.48 -8.35 0.32
C ASP A 152 10.77 -9.53 -0.36
N CYS A 153 10.03 -10.36 0.39
CA CYS A 153 9.16 -11.39 -0.18
C CYS A 153 8.04 -10.79 -1.05
N ALA A 154 7.48 -9.63 -0.67
CA ALA A 154 6.44 -8.97 -1.46
C ALA A 154 6.95 -8.45 -2.81
N HIS A 155 8.21 -8.00 -2.85
CA HIS A 155 8.90 -7.58 -4.08
C HIS A 155 9.43 -8.74 -4.94
N LYS A 156 9.26 -9.99 -4.49
CA LYS A 156 9.74 -11.20 -5.17
C LYS A 156 11.27 -11.25 -5.31
N SER A 157 11.97 -10.73 -4.31
CA SER A 157 13.44 -10.67 -4.27
C SER A 157 14.05 -11.62 -3.24
N PHE A 158 13.24 -12.44 -2.56
CA PHE A 158 13.72 -13.32 -1.49
C PHE A 158 14.13 -14.68 -2.02
N SER A 159 13.37 -15.25 -2.96
CA SER A 159 13.66 -16.55 -3.56
C SER A 159 13.07 -16.67 -4.95
N SER A 160 13.67 -17.50 -5.82
CA SER A 160 13.14 -17.74 -7.18
C SER A 160 11.75 -18.40 -7.20
N ASN A 161 11.35 -19.05 -6.11
CA ASN A 161 10.07 -19.77 -6.01
C ASN A 161 8.99 -18.92 -5.33
N LYS A 162 7.99 -18.49 -6.11
CA LYS A 162 6.84 -17.70 -5.65
C LYS A 162 6.10 -18.30 -4.45
N LEU A 163 5.98 -19.64 -4.38
CA LEU A 163 5.31 -20.29 -3.24
C LEU A 163 6.11 -20.13 -1.95
N VAL A 164 7.44 -20.19 -2.03
CA VAL A 164 8.32 -19.99 -0.87
C VAL A 164 8.18 -18.55 -0.39
N GLU A 165 8.14 -17.58 -1.30
CA GLU A 165 7.99 -16.16 -0.95
C GLU A 165 6.64 -15.87 -0.27
N ASP A 166 5.54 -16.43 -0.77
CA ASP A 166 4.22 -16.27 -0.16
C ASP A 166 4.16 -16.87 1.25
N ILE A 167 4.76 -18.04 1.45
CA ILE A 167 4.83 -18.71 2.76
C ILE A 167 5.75 -17.91 3.71
N VAL A 168 6.97 -17.58 3.30
CA VAL A 168 7.94 -16.86 4.14
C VAL A 168 7.42 -15.48 4.49
N GLY A 169 6.85 -14.74 3.53
CA GLY A 169 6.24 -13.43 3.77
C GLY A 169 5.09 -13.50 4.77
N THR A 170 4.21 -14.50 4.64
CA THR A 170 3.11 -14.75 5.59
C THR A 170 3.63 -15.08 6.99
N LEU A 171 4.66 -15.93 7.10
CA LEU A 171 5.28 -16.29 8.38
C LEU A 171 6.00 -15.10 9.02
N ALA A 172 6.71 -14.28 8.24
CA ALA A 172 7.40 -13.10 8.73
C ALA A 172 6.42 -12.04 9.26
N PHE A 173 5.25 -11.91 8.64
CA PHE A 173 4.21 -10.98 9.08
C PHE A 173 3.38 -11.48 10.27
N MET A 174 3.47 -12.77 10.62
CA MET A 174 2.71 -13.35 11.73
C MET A 174 3.08 -12.73 13.10
N PRO A 175 4.38 -12.57 13.47
CA PRO A 175 4.76 -11.81 14.67
C PRO A 175 4.31 -10.35 14.69
N LEU A 176 4.12 -9.74 13.51
CA LEU A 176 3.67 -8.35 13.37
C LEU A 176 2.15 -8.21 13.54
N ILE A 177 1.41 -9.32 13.66
CA ILE A 177 -0.05 -9.37 13.75
C ILE A 177 -0.68 -8.58 12.59
N TYR A 178 -0.12 -8.76 11.39
CA TYR A 178 -0.49 -7.96 10.23
C TYR A 178 -0.65 -8.86 9.00
N PRO A 179 -1.77 -8.79 8.25
CA PRO A 179 -2.02 -9.74 7.17
C PRO A 179 -1.14 -9.40 5.96
N TYR A 180 -0.22 -10.31 5.64
CA TYR A 180 0.76 -10.17 4.55
C TYR A 180 0.10 -9.92 3.18
N GLU A 181 -0.88 -10.74 2.80
CA GLU A 181 -1.50 -10.69 1.47
C GLU A 181 -2.17 -9.33 1.16
N PRO A 182 -3.11 -8.80 2.00
CA PRO A 182 -3.66 -7.46 1.80
C PRO A 182 -2.60 -6.35 1.78
N TRP A 183 -1.55 -6.49 2.59
CA TRP A 183 -0.47 -5.52 2.61
C TRP A 183 0.33 -5.54 1.31
N ARG A 184 0.73 -6.74 0.83
CA ARG A 184 1.42 -6.93 -0.45
C ARG A 184 0.65 -6.26 -1.59
N PHE A 185 -0.65 -6.52 -1.71
CA PHE A 185 -1.46 -5.89 -2.77
C PHE A 185 -1.49 -4.36 -2.69
N LYS A 186 -1.61 -3.80 -1.47
CA LYS A 186 -1.57 -2.34 -1.27
C LYS A 186 -0.18 -1.78 -1.61
N HIS A 187 0.87 -2.49 -1.24
CA HIS A 187 2.26 -2.13 -1.44
C HIS A 187 2.67 -2.18 -2.92
N ASP A 188 2.33 -3.24 -3.63
CA ASP A 188 2.53 -3.36 -5.08
C ASP A 188 1.85 -2.21 -5.83
N ARG A 189 0.62 -1.87 -5.43
CA ARG A 189 -0.12 -0.74 -6.01
C ARG A 189 0.49 0.61 -5.66
N HIS A 190 1.08 0.75 -4.48
CA HIS A 190 1.85 1.93 -4.10
C HIS A 190 3.05 2.09 -5.02
N HIS A 191 3.89 1.05 -5.17
CA HIS A 191 5.06 1.06 -6.04
C HIS A 191 4.73 1.29 -7.52
N ALA A 192 3.70 0.62 -8.05
CA ALA A 192 3.24 0.77 -9.42
C ALA A 192 2.73 2.18 -9.76
N LYS A 193 2.34 2.96 -8.75
CA LYS A 193 1.79 4.31 -8.92
C LYS A 193 2.57 5.35 -8.12
N THR A 194 3.83 5.09 -7.83
CA THR A 194 4.71 6.08 -7.19
C THR A 194 4.71 7.36 -8.02
N ASN A 195 4.68 8.52 -7.36
CA ASN A 195 4.73 9.84 -7.98
C ASN A 195 3.53 10.26 -8.87
N MET A 196 2.44 9.48 -8.90
CA MET A 196 1.18 9.91 -9.52
C MET A 196 0.31 10.67 -8.52
N LEU A 197 0.43 12.00 -8.43
CA LEU A 197 -0.29 12.83 -7.44
C LEU A 197 -1.82 12.56 -7.37
N LYS A 198 -2.45 12.14 -8.47
CA LYS A 198 -3.88 11.81 -8.51
C LYS A 198 -4.22 10.37 -8.09
N THR A 199 -3.25 9.46 -8.05
CA THR A 199 -3.48 8.01 -7.87
C THR A 199 -2.61 7.33 -6.80
N THR A 200 -1.51 7.95 -6.34
CA THR A 200 -0.65 7.42 -5.24
C THR A 200 -1.31 7.52 -3.86
N CYS A 201 -2.41 8.25 -3.78
CA CYS A 201 -3.26 8.53 -2.62
C CYS A 201 -3.95 7.29 -2.00
N ILE A 202 -3.38 6.09 -2.07
CA ILE A 202 -4.06 4.85 -1.62
C ILE A 202 -3.67 4.49 -0.18
N MET A 203 -2.53 5.00 0.29
CA MET A 203 -2.18 4.92 1.71
C MET A 203 -2.86 6.03 2.54
N HIS A 204 -3.24 7.16 1.92
CA HIS A 204 -3.63 8.37 2.66
C HIS A 204 -4.77 9.23 2.08
N CYS A 205 -5.45 8.83 1.02
CA CYS A 205 -6.63 9.56 0.54
C CYS A 205 -7.78 8.57 0.30
N THR A 206 -8.43 8.19 1.39
CA THR A 206 -9.84 7.85 1.32
C THR A 206 -10.56 9.09 0.81
N ARG A 207 -10.91 9.11 -0.48
CA ARG A 207 -11.89 10.06 -1.00
C ARG A 207 -13.13 9.90 -0.11
N HIS A 208 -13.39 10.96 0.64
CA HIS A 208 -14.32 11.04 1.75
C HIS A 208 -15.71 10.54 1.34
N ASN A 209 -16.02 9.28 1.65
CA ASN A 209 -17.39 8.76 1.65
C ASN A 209 -17.57 7.76 2.81
N GLY A 210 -17.64 8.31 4.02
CA GLY A 210 -18.50 7.83 5.10
C GLY A 210 -18.13 6.58 5.90
N ASN A 211 -17.39 5.59 5.39
CA ASN A 211 -17.19 4.31 6.12
C ASN A 211 -15.74 3.82 6.04
N ILE A 212 -14.89 4.26 6.98
CA ILE A 212 -13.54 3.70 7.18
C ILE A 212 -13.69 2.38 7.95
N HIS A 213 -13.22 1.28 7.36
CA HIS A 213 -13.22 -0.05 7.99
C HIS A 213 -12.36 -0.03 9.27
N VAL A 214 -12.76 -0.72 10.34
CA VAL A 214 -12.04 -0.73 11.64
C VAL A 214 -10.56 -1.07 11.48
N MET A 215 -10.24 -1.95 10.53
CA MET A 215 -8.86 -2.35 10.23
C MET A 215 -8.03 -1.21 9.63
N ASP A 216 -8.61 -0.35 8.79
CA ASP A 216 -7.89 0.82 8.26
C ASP A 216 -7.65 1.85 9.37
N LYS A 217 -8.56 1.98 10.35
CA LYS A 217 -8.32 2.81 11.54
C LYS A 217 -7.18 2.26 12.39
N ILE A 218 -7.19 0.97 12.71
CA ILE A 218 -6.12 0.32 13.49
C ILE A 218 -4.77 0.49 12.75
N LEU A 219 -4.78 0.31 11.43
CA LEU A 219 -3.58 0.46 10.62
C LEU A 219 -3.04 1.89 10.63
N LEU A 220 -3.92 2.89 10.53
CA LEU A 220 -3.57 4.30 10.67
C LEU A 220 -3.02 4.63 12.06
N PHE A 221 -3.61 4.08 13.13
CA PHE A 221 -3.11 4.27 14.49
C PHE A 221 -1.72 3.67 14.70
N LEU A 222 -1.44 2.50 14.13
CA LEU A 222 -0.10 1.88 14.20
C LEU A 222 0.94 2.68 13.39
N TYR A 223 0.59 3.10 12.17
CA TYR A 223 1.48 3.91 11.32
C TYR A 223 1.76 5.30 11.92
N HIS A 224 0.73 5.99 12.41
CA HIS A 224 0.86 7.32 13.01
C HIS A 224 1.47 7.26 14.43
N GLY A 225 1.32 6.14 15.14
CA GLY A 225 1.95 5.92 16.45
C GLY A 225 3.45 5.63 16.38
N LEU A 226 3.90 4.88 15.36
CA LEU A 226 5.34 4.56 15.19
C LEU A 226 6.13 5.66 14.46
N PHE A 227 5.54 6.39 13.52
CA PHE A 227 6.32 7.29 12.64
C PHE A 227 6.23 8.79 13.01
N THR A 228 5.17 9.22 13.71
CA THR A 228 4.97 10.66 14.01
C THR A 228 5.58 11.07 15.35
N ARG A 229 6.05 10.14 16.17
CA ARG A 229 6.69 10.44 17.46
C ARG A 229 8.18 10.82 17.36
N SER A 230 8.79 10.77 16.17
CA SER A 230 10.20 11.12 15.96
C SER A 230 10.45 12.57 15.50
N LYS A 231 9.39 13.37 15.27
CA LYS A 231 9.52 14.77 14.80
C LYS A 231 9.20 15.85 15.85
N GLN A 232 9.17 15.52 17.15
CA GLN A 232 8.76 16.47 18.20
C GLN A 232 9.83 16.77 19.27
N THR A 233 11.11 16.56 18.94
CA THR A 233 12.25 16.88 19.82
C THR A 233 13.37 17.57 19.03
N TYR A 234 13.12 18.80 18.55
CA TYR A 234 14.15 19.83 18.32
C TYR A 234 13.47 21.19 18.50
N THR A 235 13.62 21.74 19.70
CA THR A 235 13.58 23.19 19.97
C THR A 235 14.84 23.86 19.44
#